data_AF-A0A1B6KQ75-F1
#
_entry.id   AF-A0A1B6KQ75-F1
#
_cell.length_a   1.000
_cell.length_b   1.000
_cell.length_c   1.000
_cell.angle_alpha   90.00
_cell.angle_beta   90.00
_cell.angle_gamma   90.00
#
_symmetry.space_group_name_H-M   'P 1'
#
loop_
_entity.id
_entity.type
_entity.pdbx_description
1 polymer ?
#
loop_
_entity_poly.entity_id
_entity_poly.type
_entity_poly.pdbx_seq_one_letter_code
_entity_poly.pdbx_strand_id
1 'polypeptide(L)'
;ATARYGSPMLDFTFFFFLNCSERSRKLYRNEYLQIYHCALSTTIPDVQVPSLDDFKEEFRQKAVYGFLLCSFFKPSMMDPEPFNPYVASRKPVEERAKKSLSNGGEKATETIANMLRELIELKCEL
;
A
#
# COMPACT_ATOMS: atom_id res chain seq x y z
N ALA A 1 10.37 6.90 3.12
CA ALA A 1 10.58 5.69 2.31
C ALA A 1 11.86 5.89 1.50
N THR A 2 12.70 4.86 1.41
CA THR A 2 13.85 4.86 0.48
C THR A 2 13.45 4.03 -0.73
N ALA A 3 13.63 4.53 -1.95
CA ALA A 3 13.51 3.69 -3.14
C ALA A 3 14.55 2.56 -3.05
N ARG A 4 14.09 1.32 -3.21
CA ARG A 4 14.94 0.12 -3.23
C ARG A 4 14.52 -0.73 -4.41
N TYR A 5 15.49 -1.39 -5.04
CA TYR A 5 15.17 -2.42 -6.04
C TYR A 5 14.34 -3.52 -5.38
N GLY A 6 13.22 -3.87 -6.01
CA GLY A 6 12.27 -4.84 -5.51
C GLY A 6 11.30 -5.25 -6.60
N SER A 7 10.38 -6.15 -6.27
CA SER A 7 9.31 -6.54 -7.19
C SER A 7 8.43 -5.32 -7.53
N PRO A 8 8.01 -5.14 -8.80
CA PRO A 8 7.01 -4.16 -9.19
C PRO A 8 5.70 -4.28 -8.40
N MET A 9 5.42 -5.46 -7.83
CA MET A 9 4.26 -5.68 -6.96
C MET A 9 4.28 -4.80 -5.70
N LEU A 10 5.46 -4.45 -5.18
CA LEU A 10 5.57 -3.55 -4.02
C LEU A 10 5.09 -2.15 -4.37
N ASP A 11 5.47 -1.63 -5.55
CA ASP A 11 5.04 -0.34 -6.03
C ASP A 11 3.54 -0.33 -6.37
N PHE A 12 3.06 -1.38 -7.05
CA PHE A 12 1.64 -1.54 -7.35
C PHE A 12 0.78 -1.56 -6.08
N THR A 13 1.10 -2.43 -5.12
CA THR A 13 0.29 -2.60 -3.90
C THR A 13 0.34 -1.35 -3.02
N PHE A 14 1.47 -0.65 -2.97
CA PHE A 14 1.57 0.66 -2.31
C PHE A 14 0.62 1.68 -2.96
N PHE A 15 0.66 1.83 -4.29
CA PHE A 15 -0.26 2.72 -4.99
C PHE A 15 -1.73 2.32 -4.75
N PHE A 16 -2.03 1.03 -4.94
CA PHE A 16 -3.37 0.45 -4.89
C PHE A 16 -4.03 0.69 -3.53
N PHE A 17 -3.37 0.32 -2.43
CA PHE A 17 -3.96 0.48 -1.09
C PHE A 17 -3.92 1.93 -0.59
N LEU A 18 -2.85 2.68 -0.88
CA LEU A 18 -2.70 4.03 -0.34
C LEU A 18 -3.61 5.04 -1.04
N ASN A 19 -3.72 4.98 -2.37
CA ASN A 19 -4.32 6.05 -3.18
C ASN A 19 -5.71 5.71 -3.72
N CYS A 20 -6.02 4.44 -3.98
CA CYS A 20 -7.34 4.07 -4.48
C CYS A 20 -8.37 4.03 -3.35
N SER A 21 -9.64 4.33 -3.66
CA SER A 21 -10.74 4.13 -2.73
C SER A 21 -11.06 2.64 -2.58
N GLU A 22 -11.58 2.23 -1.42
CA GLU A 22 -12.01 0.84 -1.18
C GLU A 22 -12.98 0.35 -2.26
N ARG A 23 -13.97 1.19 -2.61
CA ARG A 23 -14.92 0.89 -3.68
C ARG A 23 -14.22 0.61 -5.02
N SER A 24 -13.24 1.43 -5.39
CA SER A 24 -12.52 1.26 -6.66
C SER A 24 -11.69 -0.01 -6.66
N ARG A 25 -10.98 -0.29 -5.55
CA ARG A 25 -10.20 -1.53 -5.42
C ARG A 25 -11.07 -2.77 -5.55
N LYS A 26 -12.22 -2.81 -4.88
CA LYS A 26 -13.12 -3.97 -4.94
C LYS A 26 -13.72 -4.18 -6.33
N LEU A 27 -14.12 -3.11 -7.01
CA LEU A 27 -14.78 -3.18 -8.32
C LEU A 27 -13.82 -3.42 -9.48
N TYR A 28 -12.64 -2.80 -9.45
CA TYR A 28 -11.77 -2.67 -10.63
C TYR A 28 -10.38 -3.27 -10.43
N ARG A 29 -10.19 -4.16 -9.44
CA ARG A 29 -8.88 -4.74 -9.11
C ARG A 29 -8.17 -5.36 -10.32
N ASN A 30 -8.90 -6.15 -11.10
CA ASN A 30 -8.32 -6.87 -12.23
C ASN A 30 -7.87 -5.91 -13.32
N GLU A 31 -8.64 -4.85 -13.53
CA GLU A 31 -8.36 -3.75 -14.44
C GLU A 31 -7.14 -2.96 -13.97
N TYR A 32 -7.02 -2.67 -12.67
CA TYR A 32 -5.81 -2.04 -12.11
C TYR A 32 -4.55 -2.89 -12.37
N LEU A 33 -4.62 -4.20 -12.11
CA LEU A 33 -3.51 -5.13 -12.36
C LEU A 33 -3.15 -5.18 -13.85
N GLN A 34 -4.15 -5.23 -14.74
CA GLN A 34 -3.94 -5.24 -16.19
C GLN A 34 -3.35 -3.93 -16.70
N ILE A 35 -3.87 -2.79 -16.26
CA ILE A 35 -3.39 -1.46 -16.67
C ILE A 35 -1.95 -1.26 -16.20
N TYR A 36 -1.65 -1.61 -14.94
CA TYR A 36 -0.29 -1.48 -14.41
C TYR A 36 0.70 -2.41 -15.12
N HIS A 37 0.32 -3.67 -15.34
CA HIS A 37 1.16 -4.64 -16.06
C HIS A 37 1.41 -4.22 -17.52
N CYS A 38 0.38 -3.72 -18.22
CA CYS A 38 0.51 -3.19 -19.57
C CYS A 38 1.46 -1.99 -19.61
N ALA A 39 1.35 -1.06 -18.66
CA ALA A 39 2.29 0.05 -18.56
C ALA A 39 3.72 -0.45 -18.29
N LEU A 40 3.89 -1.39 -17.36
CA LEU A 40 5.19 -1.98 -17.03
C LEU A 40 5.85 -2.67 -18.23
N SER A 41 5.07 -3.38 -19.05
CA SER A 41 5.56 -4.16 -20.21
C SER A 41 5.85 -3.32 -21.46
N THR A 42 5.31 -2.10 -21.54
CA THR A 42 5.40 -1.26 -22.75
C THR A 42 6.23 0.01 -22.56
N THR A 43 6.50 0.44 -21.32
CA THR A 43 7.20 1.71 -21.06
C THR A 43 8.66 1.70 -21.48
N ILE A 44 9.37 0.58 -21.28
CA ILE A 44 10.79 0.46 -21.61
C ILE A 44 10.96 -0.67 -22.62
N PRO A 45 11.41 -0.37 -23.86
CA PRO A 45 11.70 -1.40 -24.85
C PRO A 45 12.70 -2.43 -24.33
N ASP A 46 12.55 -3.68 -24.78
CA ASP A 46 13.45 -4.81 -24.53
C ASP A 46 13.61 -5.25 -23.05
N VAL A 47 12.85 -4.66 -22.12
CA VAL A 47 12.81 -5.13 -20.73
C VAL A 47 11.93 -6.36 -20.62
N GLN A 48 12.50 -7.43 -20.07
CA GLN A 48 11.75 -8.63 -19.71
C GLN A 48 10.91 -8.35 -18.47
N VAL A 49 9.61 -8.60 -18.57
CA VAL A 49 8.67 -8.47 -17.46
C VAL A 49 7.97 -9.82 -17.22
N PRO A 50 7.54 -10.11 -15.97
CA PRO A 50 6.74 -11.31 -15.69
C PRO A 50 5.46 -11.35 -16.54
N SER A 51 4.91 -12.55 -16.76
CA SER A 51 3.60 -12.67 -17.40
C SER A 51 2.51 -12.00 -16.55
N LEU A 52 1.37 -11.66 -17.17
CA LEU A 52 0.25 -11.10 -16.42
C LEU A 52 -0.25 -12.08 -15.34
N ASP A 53 -0.20 -13.38 -15.62
CA ASP A 53 -0.65 -14.40 -14.67
C ASP A 53 0.32 -14.53 -13.50
N ASP A 54 1.64 -14.50 -13.75
CA ASP A 54 2.65 -14.44 -12.68
C ASP A 54 2.49 -13.18 -11.82
N PHE A 55 2.20 -12.04 -12.45
CA PHE A 55 1.97 -10.77 -11.77
C PHE A 55 0.73 -10.82 -10.87
N LYS A 56 -0.36 -11.42 -11.35
CA LYS A 56 -1.60 -11.62 -10.55
C LYS A 56 -1.38 -12.60 -9.40
N GLU A 57 -0.62 -13.67 -9.64
CA GLU A 57 -0.30 -14.63 -8.60
C GLU A 57 0.62 -14.01 -7.54
N GLU A 58 1.59 -13.19 -7.94
CA GLU A 58 2.41 -12.43 -6.99
C GLU A 58 1.57 -11.44 -6.18
N PHE A 59 0.53 -10.81 -6.77
CA PHE A 59 -0.40 -9.99 -6.00
C PHE A 59 -1.08 -10.80 -4.89
N ARG A 60 -1.56 -12.00 -5.19
CA ARG A 60 -2.17 -12.90 -4.20
C ARG A 60 -1.19 -13.21 -3.06
N GLN A 61 0.07 -13.46 -3.38
CA GLN A 61 1.10 -13.81 -2.38
C GLN A 61 1.64 -12.62 -1.59
N LYS A 62 1.68 -11.41 -2.19
CA LYS A 62 2.48 -10.28 -1.68
C LYS A 62 1.70 -8.99 -1.42
N ALA A 63 0.38 -8.97 -1.61
CA ALA A 63 -0.43 -7.79 -1.32
C ALA A 63 -0.29 -7.27 0.13
N VAL A 64 0.01 -8.15 1.09
CA VAL A 64 0.23 -7.80 2.50
C VAL A 64 1.35 -6.77 2.69
N TYR A 65 2.38 -6.77 1.84
CA TYR A 65 3.48 -5.80 1.95
C TYR A 65 3.02 -4.36 1.67
N GLY A 66 2.13 -4.17 0.69
CA GLY A 66 1.51 -2.87 0.44
C GLY A 66 0.66 -2.39 1.61
N PHE A 67 -0.07 -3.31 2.25
CA PHE A 67 -0.81 -3.01 3.47
C PHE A 67 0.08 -2.61 4.64
N LEU A 68 1.22 -3.29 4.85
CA LEU A 68 2.17 -2.93 5.92
C LEU A 68 2.69 -1.50 5.77
N LEU A 69 2.94 -1.04 4.55
CA LEU A 69 3.30 0.36 4.30
C LEU A 69 2.09 1.28 4.56
N CYS A 70 0.91 0.89 4.09
CA CYS A 70 -0.30 1.70 4.24
C CYS A 70 -0.77 1.84 5.69
N SER A 71 -0.53 0.83 6.55
CA SER A 71 -0.86 0.90 7.97
C SER A 71 -0.10 2.01 8.70
N PHE A 72 1.06 2.43 8.18
CA PHE A 72 1.79 3.59 8.66
C PHE A 72 1.40 4.89 7.94
N PHE A 73 1.42 4.89 6.60
CA PHE A 73 1.24 6.13 5.83
C PHE A 73 -0.20 6.63 5.81
N LYS A 74 -1.19 5.75 5.64
CA LYS A 74 -2.59 6.15 5.51
C LYS A 74 -3.10 6.88 6.76
N PRO A 75 -2.90 6.37 8.00
CA PRO A 75 -3.33 7.10 9.20
C PRO A 75 -2.62 8.44 9.35
N SER A 76 -1.33 8.49 9.03
CA SER A 76 -0.54 9.72 9.08
C SER A 76 -1.03 10.78 8.08
N MET A 77 -1.53 10.36 6.91
CA MET A 77 -2.14 11.26 5.91
C MET A 77 -3.56 11.68 6.27
N MET A 78 -4.24 10.95 7.14
CA MET A 78 -5.58 11.26 7.65
C MET A 78 -5.54 12.13 8.92
N ASP A 79 -4.37 12.30 9.51
CA ASP A 79 -4.18 13.17 10.66
C ASP A 79 -4.35 14.64 10.21
N PRO A 80 -5.14 15.45 10.93
CA PRO A 80 -5.30 16.87 10.61
C PRO A 80 -4.00 17.66 10.76
N GLU A 81 -3.06 17.16 11.57
CA GLU A 81 -1.73 17.73 11.71
C GLU A 81 -0.76 17.04 10.73
N PRO A 82 -0.23 17.76 9.72
CA PRO A 82 0.70 17.18 8.76
C PRO A 82 1.95 16.62 9.43
N PHE A 83 2.34 15.41 9.05
CA PHE A 83 3.55 14.80 9.58
C PHE A 83 4.81 15.57 9.14
N ASN A 84 5.51 16.16 10.11
CA ASN A 84 6.82 16.76 9.90
C ASN A 84 7.93 15.78 10.32
N PRO A 85 8.68 15.18 9.38
CA PRO A 85 9.71 14.18 9.71
C PRO A 85 10.89 14.78 10.50
N TYR A 86 11.23 16.04 10.27
CA TYR A 86 12.32 16.72 10.97
C TYR A 86 11.99 16.93 12.45
N VAL A 87 10.77 17.37 12.76
CA VAL A 87 10.33 17.53 14.15
C VAL A 87 10.12 16.17 14.80
N ALA A 88 9.45 15.24 14.11
CA ALA A 88 9.14 13.92 14.66
C ALA A 88 10.39 13.09 14.99
N SER A 89 11.45 13.18 14.17
CA SER A 89 12.70 12.45 14.40
C SER A 89 13.46 12.89 15.66
N ARG A 90 13.19 14.10 16.17
CA ARG A 90 13.82 14.64 17.39
C ARG A 90 13.08 14.28 18.67
N LYS A 91 11.89 13.70 18.57
CA LYS A 91 11.08 13.28 19.71
C LYS A 91 11.55 11.91 20.23
N PRO A 92 11.40 11.62 21.54
CA PRO A 92 11.64 10.29 22.11
C PRO A 92 10.86 9.21 21.37
N VAL A 93 11.39 7.98 21.36
CA VAL A 93 10.79 6.85 20.65
C VAL A 93 9.38 6.55 21.17
N GLU A 94 9.15 6.70 22.47
CA GLU A 94 7.89 6.47 23.15
C GLU A 94 6.82 7.46 22.69
N GLU A 95 7.18 8.74 22.54
CA GLU A 95 6.26 9.77 22.04
C GLU A 95 5.91 9.53 20.57
N ARG A 96 6.91 9.15 19.77
CA ARG A 96 6.71 8.79 18.36
C ARG A 96 5.78 7.59 18.21
N ALA A 97 6.00 6.54 19.01
CA ALA A 97 5.15 5.35 19.02
C ALA A 97 3.71 5.69 19.43
N LYS A 98 3.53 6.49 20.49
CA LYS A 98 2.20 6.94 20.93
C LYS A 98 1.47 7.72 19.83
N LYS A 99 2.16 8.65 19.16
CA LYS A 99 1.58 9.41 18.04
C LYS A 99 1.21 8.47 16.88
N SER A 100 2.10 7.55 16.49
CA SER A 100 1.82 6.56 15.44
C SER A 100 0.59 5.70 15.74
N LEU A 101 0.35 5.33 17.00
CA LEU A 101 -0.83 4.58 17.42
C LEU A 101 -2.14 5.39 17.39
N SER A 102 -2.06 6.73 17.43
CA SER A 102 -3.23 7.61 17.47
C SER A 102 -3.49 8.38 16.17
N ASN A 103 -2.60 8.26 15.17
CA ASN A 103 -2.68 9.05 13.92
C ASN A 103 -4.03 8.86 13.22
N GLY A 104 -4.66 9.99 12.86
CA GLY A 104 -5.95 10.00 12.15
C GLY A 104 -7.15 9.47 12.95
N GLY A 105 -6.96 9.10 14.23
CA GLY A 105 -8.02 8.70 15.16
C GLY A 105 -8.83 7.47 14.72
N GLU A 106 -10.06 7.38 15.22
CA GLU A 106 -10.96 6.23 14.99
C GLU A 106 -11.23 5.95 13.51
N LYS A 107 -11.36 7.01 12.69
CA LYS A 107 -11.59 6.87 11.24
C LYS A 107 -10.40 6.21 10.53
N ALA A 108 -9.18 6.51 10.96
CA ALA A 108 -8.00 5.85 10.41
C ALA A 108 -7.93 4.39 10.84
N THR A 109 -8.23 4.09 12.11
CA THR A 109 -8.34 2.72 12.61
C THR A 109 -9.36 1.91 11.82
N GLU A 110 -10.55 2.46 11.58
CA GLU A 110 -11.59 1.82 10.77
C GLU A 110 -11.10 1.57 9.33
N THR A 111 -10.43 2.56 8.73
CA THR A 111 -9.88 2.47 7.37
C THR A 111 -8.83 1.35 7.25
N ILE A 112 -7.92 1.23 8.22
CA ILE A 112 -6.92 0.14 8.27
C ILE A 112 -7.59 -1.21 8.51
N ALA A 113 -8.57 -1.28 9.42
CA ALA A 113 -9.31 -2.52 9.67
C ALA A 113 -10.06 -3.02 8.44
N ASN A 114 -10.69 -2.12 7.68
CA ASN A 114 -11.37 -2.48 6.43
C ASN A 114 -10.40 -2.97 5.35
N MET A 115 -9.21 -2.36 5.23
CA MET A 115 -8.16 -2.88 4.34
C MET A 115 -7.65 -4.27 4.75
N LEU A 116 -7.50 -4.54 6.05
CA LEU A 116 -7.11 -5.88 6.51
C LEU A 116 -8.19 -6.92 6.22
N ARG A 117 -9.47 -6.57 6.42
CA ARG A 117 -10.60 -7.44 6.04
C ARG A 117 -10.60 -7.72 4.54
N GLU A 118 -10.38 -6.70 3.72
CA GLU A 118 -10.24 -6.84 2.28
C GLU A 118 -9.14 -7.87 1.95
N LEU A 119 -7.93 -7.75 2.51
CA LEU A 119 -6.85 -8.73 2.28
C LEU A 119 -7.24 -10.18 2.63
N ILE A 120 -7.94 -10.37 3.74
CA ILE A 120 -8.45 -11.69 4.16
C ILE A 120 -9.46 -12.22 3.14
N GLU A 121 -10.41 -11.39 2.69
CA GLU A 121 -11.40 -11.75 1.66
C GLU A 121 -10.75 -12.11 0.33
N LEU A 122 -9.64 -11.45 -0.01
CA LEU A 122 -8.87 -11.74 -1.23
C LEU A 122 -8.07 -13.05 -1.14
N LYS A 123 -8.08 -13.75 0.00
CA LYS A 123 -7.26 -14.95 0.27
C LYS A 123 -5.78 -14.69 0.03
N CYS A 124 -5.33 -13.49 0.34
CA CYS A 124 -3.91 -13.17 0.27
C CYS A 124 -3.16 -13.95 1.37
N GLU A 125 -1.92 -14.35 1.07
CA GLU A 125 -1.04 -14.93 2.09
C GLU A 125 -0.64 -13.82 3.06
N LEU A 126 -0.91 -14.04 4.36
CA LEU A 126 -0.64 -13.11 5.46
C LEU A 126 0.62 -13.51 6.23
#